data_AF-J3D423-F1
#
_entry.id   AF-J3D423-F1
#
_cell.length_a   1.000
_cell.length_b   1.000
_cell.length_c   1.000
_cell.angle_alpha   90.00
_cell.angle_beta   90.00
_cell.angle_gamma   90.00
#
_symmetry.space_group_name_H-M   'P 1'
#
loop_
_entity.id
_entity.type
_entity.pdbx_description
1 polymer ?
#
loop_
_entity_poly.entity_id
_entity_poly.type
_entity_poly.pdbx_seq_one_letter_code
_entity_poly.pdbx_strand_id
1 'polypeptide(L)'
;MTMGNSGGNSAGNRAESPEQRFGQLIELIYDSVQDPNQIAPVMEMMCRELGAMAGHYVQMDMQSREVIASCVSNNDYQAGDFEYKEYYSQVDDRLGWLATGNVGEWRADHQRFDERFVRKSEIYNDFLFKYGGRH
;
A
#
# COMPACT_ATOMS: atom_id res chain seq x y z
N MET A 1 7.28 -36.25 50.62
CA MET A 1 7.72 -36.55 49.25
C MET A 1 6.71 -35.95 48.28
N THR A 2 7.12 -34.81 47.71
CA THR A 2 6.74 -34.22 46.43
C THR A 2 5.30 -34.38 45.92
N MET A 3 4.48 -33.35 46.20
CA MET A 3 3.50 -32.88 45.24
C MET A 3 4.22 -32.25 44.03
N GLY A 4 3.97 -32.76 42.84
CA GLY A 4 4.35 -32.14 41.58
C GLY A 4 3.10 -31.89 40.75
N ASN A 5 2.46 -30.75 40.95
CA ASN A 5 1.41 -30.29 40.05
C ASN A 5 2.09 -29.44 38.97
N SER A 6 2.43 -30.07 37.84
CA SER A 6 2.95 -29.39 36.66
C SER A 6 1.82 -28.61 35.99
N GLY A 7 1.69 -27.34 36.38
CA GLY A 7 0.91 -26.34 35.65
C GLY A 7 1.52 -26.10 34.27
N GLY A 8 1.02 -26.83 33.28
CA GLY A 8 1.31 -26.57 31.87
C GLY A 8 0.73 -25.22 31.48
N ASN A 9 1.61 -24.24 31.29
CA ASN A 9 1.31 -22.92 30.79
C ASN A 9 0.94 -23.02 29.30
N SER A 10 -0.31 -23.36 28.97
CA SER A 10 -0.84 -23.17 27.64
C SER A 10 -1.29 -21.72 27.49
N ALA A 11 -0.31 -20.84 27.26
CA ALA A 11 -0.55 -19.54 26.66
C ALA A 11 -1.08 -19.78 25.24
N GLY A 12 -2.38 -20.07 25.15
CA GLY A 12 -3.10 -20.12 23.90
C GLY A 12 -2.95 -18.76 23.24
N ASN A 13 -2.37 -18.76 22.05
CA ASN A 13 -2.23 -17.61 21.18
C ASN A 13 -3.65 -17.12 20.84
N ARG A 14 -4.23 -16.27 21.69
CA ARG A 14 -5.59 -15.76 21.52
C ARG A 14 -5.49 -14.79 20.35
N ALA A 15 -6.04 -15.19 19.21
CA ALA A 15 -6.11 -14.32 18.04
C ALA A 15 -6.65 -12.95 18.46
N GLU A 16 -5.93 -11.90 18.09
CA GLU A 16 -6.30 -10.52 18.42
C GLU A 16 -7.73 -10.22 17.94
N SER A 17 -8.48 -9.42 18.68
CA SER A 17 -9.79 -8.99 18.23
C SER A 17 -9.67 -7.99 17.07
N PRO A 18 -10.70 -7.86 16.20
CA PRO A 18 -10.71 -6.83 15.16
C PRO A 18 -10.47 -5.41 15.68
N GLU A 19 -11.01 -5.08 16.86
CA GLU A 19 -10.84 -3.77 17.49
C GLU A 19 -9.39 -3.52 17.93
N GLN A 20 -8.71 -4.56 18.42
CA GLN A 20 -7.30 -4.49 18.80
C GLN A 20 -6.41 -4.28 17.56
N ARG A 21 -6.67 -5.03 16.48
CA ARG A 21 -5.96 -4.86 15.20
C ARG A 21 -6.19 -3.46 14.61
N PHE A 22 -7.41 -2.95 14.69
CA PHE A 22 -7.74 -1.61 14.24
C PHE A 22 -6.99 -0.53 15.05
N GLY A 23 -6.98 -0.66 16.39
CA GLY A 23 -6.22 0.25 17.26
C GLY A 23 -4.72 0.27 16.93
N GLN A 24 -4.11 -0.91 16.78
CA GLN A 24 -2.71 -1.04 16.36
C GLN A 24 -2.43 -0.39 15.01
N LEU A 25 -3.33 -0.56 14.03
CA LEU A 25 -3.18 0.07 12.72
C LEU A 25 -3.18 1.60 12.82
N ILE A 26 -4.07 2.17 13.64
CA ILE A 26 -4.12 3.62 13.86
C ILE A 26 -2.81 4.12 14.50
N GLU A 27 -2.31 3.44 15.53
CA GLU A 27 -1.03 3.78 16.17
C GLU A 27 0.12 3.77 15.15
N LEU A 28 0.22 2.70 14.36
CA LEU A 28 1.21 2.58 13.30
C LEU A 28 1.13 3.72 12.27
N ILE A 29 -0.08 4.13 11.86
CA ILE A 29 -0.27 5.26 10.95
C ILE A 29 0.32 6.55 11.55
N TYR A 30 0.06 6.83 12.84
CA TYR A 30 0.63 8.01 13.50
C TYR A 30 2.15 7.92 13.65
N ASP A 31 2.69 6.75 13.97
CA ASP A 31 4.14 6.53 14.08
C ASP A 31 4.84 6.72 12.73
N SER A 32 4.19 6.35 11.62
CA SER A 32 4.72 6.52 10.26
C SER A 32 4.91 7.97 9.83
N VAL A 33 4.24 8.91 10.50
CA VAL A 33 4.46 10.35 10.30
C VAL A 33 5.82 10.78 10.86
N GLN A 34 6.30 10.11 11.91
CA GLN A 34 7.57 10.46 12.57
C GLN A 34 8.77 9.72 11.97
N ASP A 35 8.56 8.51 11.45
CA ASP A 35 9.58 7.70 10.80
C ASP A 35 9.08 7.19 9.43
N PRO A 36 9.54 7.80 8.32
CA PRO A 36 9.17 7.37 6.97
C PRO A 36 9.47 5.90 6.67
N ASN A 37 10.39 5.25 7.40
CA ASN A 37 10.67 3.82 7.22
C ASN A 37 9.50 2.93 7.64
N GLN A 38 8.55 3.44 8.43
CA GLN A 38 7.36 2.70 8.84
C GLN A 38 6.25 2.72 7.78
N ILE A 39 6.31 3.60 6.77
CA ILE A 39 5.25 3.74 5.77
C ILE A 39 4.97 2.40 5.06
N ALA A 40 6.01 1.70 4.60
CA ALA A 40 5.85 0.40 3.94
C ALA A 40 5.26 -0.69 4.86
N PRO A 41 5.79 -0.91 6.09
CA PRO A 41 5.18 -1.82 7.06
C PRO A 41 3.70 -1.52 7.38
N VAL A 42 3.33 -0.24 7.54
CA VAL A 42 1.94 0.16 7.79
C VAL A 42 1.07 -0.19 6.58
N MET A 43 1.52 0.13 5.37
CA MET A 43 0.80 -0.24 4.15
C MET A 43 0.67 -1.75 4.01
N GLU A 44 1.67 -2.53 4.39
CA GLU A 44 1.60 -4.00 4.32
C GLU A 44 0.49 -4.54 5.21
N MET A 45 0.38 -4.01 6.43
CA MET A 45 -0.71 -4.33 7.35
C MET A 45 -2.08 -3.93 6.76
N MET A 46 -2.20 -2.72 6.19
CA MET A 46 -3.43 -2.29 5.53
C MET A 46 -3.82 -3.22 4.38
N CYS A 47 -2.86 -3.59 3.52
CA CYS A 47 -3.11 -4.46 2.38
C CYS A 47 -3.58 -5.85 2.82
N ARG A 48 -3.00 -6.40 3.88
CA ARG A 48 -3.43 -7.69 4.44
C ARG A 48 -4.88 -7.66 4.92
N GLU A 49 -5.28 -6.59 5.61
CA GLU A 49 -6.67 -6.46 6.11
C GLU A 49 -7.67 -6.18 4.97
N LEU A 50 -7.26 -5.45 3.94
CA LEU A 50 -8.11 -5.10 2.79
C LEU A 50 -8.11 -6.15 1.67
N GLY A 51 -7.23 -7.16 1.74
CA GLY A 51 -7.03 -8.12 0.65
C GLY A 51 -6.38 -7.50 -0.59
N ALA A 52 -5.67 -6.39 -0.45
CA ALA A 52 -4.93 -5.73 -1.53
C ALA A 52 -3.59 -6.43 -1.78
N MET A 53 -3.10 -6.36 -3.02
CA MET A 53 -1.83 -7.00 -3.42
C MET A 53 -0.60 -6.29 -2.84
N ALA A 54 -0.61 -4.96 -2.88
CA ALA A 54 0.45 -4.09 -2.36
C ALA A 54 -0.08 -2.65 -2.21
N GLY A 55 0.58 -1.88 -1.36
CA GLY A 55 0.45 -0.44 -1.25
C GLY A 55 1.68 0.23 -1.84
N HIS A 56 1.48 1.32 -2.58
CA HIS A 56 2.54 2.13 -3.15
C HIS A 56 2.40 3.55 -2.65
N TYR A 57 3.36 4.00 -1.84
CA TYR A 57 3.44 5.38 -1.40
C TYR A 57 4.31 6.15 -2.40
N VAL A 58 3.83 7.28 -2.90
CA VAL A 58 4.58 8.15 -3.81
C VAL A 58 4.49 9.60 -3.36
N GLN A 59 5.65 10.20 -3.15
CA GLN A 59 5.84 11.64 -3.02
C GLN A 59 6.45 12.15 -4.33
N MET A 60 5.79 13.11 -4.96
CA MET A 60 6.12 13.57 -6.31
C MET A 60 5.97 15.08 -6.43
N ASP A 61 6.87 15.71 -7.19
CA ASP A 61 6.60 17.04 -7.75
C ASP A 61 5.63 16.90 -8.93
N MET A 62 4.43 17.43 -8.78
CA MET A 62 3.37 17.23 -9.77
C MET A 62 3.60 17.99 -11.09
N GLN A 63 4.49 18.99 -11.11
CA GLN A 63 4.80 19.75 -12.31
C GLN A 63 5.84 19.03 -13.18
N SER A 64 6.93 18.54 -12.58
CA SER A 64 7.99 17.80 -13.28
C SER A 64 7.71 16.29 -13.36
N ARG A 65 6.76 15.79 -12.56
CA ARG A 65 6.50 14.36 -12.32
C ARG A 65 7.69 13.62 -11.72
N GLU A 66 8.65 14.34 -11.14
CA GLU A 66 9.79 13.75 -10.45
C GLU A 66 9.33 13.08 -9.15
N VAL A 67 9.66 11.80 -8.98
CA VAL A 67 9.39 11.06 -7.74
C VAL A 67 10.50 11.39 -6.73
N ILE A 68 10.14 12.12 -5.68
CA ILE A 68 11.04 12.57 -4.60
C ILE A 68 11.31 11.42 -3.63
N ALA A 69 10.27 10.66 -3.30
CA ALA A 69 10.35 9.49 -2.44
C ALA A 69 9.22 8.52 -2.80
N SER A 70 9.50 7.23 -2.77
CA SER A 70 8.44 6.22 -2.81
C SER A 70 8.93 4.90 -2.24
N CYS A 71 7.96 4.11 -1.79
CA CYS A 71 8.17 2.75 -1.30
C CYS A 71 6.94 1.89 -1.57
N VAL A 72 7.17 0.58 -1.67
CA VAL A 72 6.12 -0.43 -1.80
C VAL A 72 6.06 -1.28 -0.55
N SER A 73 4.85 -1.69 -0.19
CA SER A 73 4.60 -2.48 1.03
C SER A 73 5.07 -3.93 0.93
N ASN A 74 5.28 -4.45 -0.27
CA ASN A 74 5.68 -5.84 -0.50
C ASN A 74 6.94 -5.88 -1.36
N ASN A 75 7.95 -6.59 -0.87
CA ASN A 75 9.28 -6.68 -1.47
C ASN A 75 9.27 -7.29 -2.88
N ASP A 76 8.30 -8.14 -3.20
CA ASP A 76 8.16 -8.75 -4.53
C ASP A 76 7.92 -7.69 -5.63
N TYR A 77 7.43 -6.51 -5.25
CA TYR A 77 7.14 -5.41 -6.17
C TYR A 77 8.17 -4.28 -6.15
N GLN A 78 9.32 -4.45 -5.48
CA GLN A 78 10.39 -3.43 -5.45
C GLN A 78 10.86 -3.04 -6.86
N ALA A 79 10.98 -4.02 -7.77
CA ALA A 79 11.31 -3.74 -9.17
C ALA A 79 10.28 -2.81 -9.82
N GLY A 80 9.00 -2.96 -9.48
CA GLY A 80 7.92 -2.11 -9.98
C GLY A 80 8.01 -0.67 -9.46
N ASP A 81 8.41 -0.47 -8.20
CA ASP A 81 8.67 0.87 -7.67
C ASP A 81 9.79 1.59 -8.44
N PHE A 82 10.89 0.89 -8.74
CA PHE A 82 11.98 1.44 -9.55
C PHE A 82 11.53 1.78 -10.97
N GLU A 83 10.82 0.88 -11.65
CA GLU A 83 10.28 1.14 -12.99
C GLU A 83 9.29 2.31 -13.00
N TYR A 84 8.49 2.45 -11.93
CA TYR A 84 7.57 3.57 -11.80
C TYR A 84 8.30 4.90 -11.66
N LYS A 85 9.33 4.97 -10.80
CA LYS A 85 10.18 6.16 -10.66
C LYS A 85 10.78 6.59 -11.99
N GLU A 86 11.42 5.67 -12.68
CA GLU A 86 12.23 5.94 -13.87
C GLU A 86 11.40 6.29 -15.12
N TYR A 87 10.22 5.68 -15.26
CA TYR A 87 9.43 5.83 -16.49
C TYR A 87 7.95 6.07 -16.23
N TYR A 88 7.28 5.18 -15.50
CA TYR A 88 5.82 5.21 -15.49
C TYR A 88 5.21 6.43 -14.79
N SER A 89 5.94 7.08 -13.87
CA SER A 89 5.58 8.39 -13.31
C SER A 89 5.35 9.45 -14.40
N GLN A 90 6.08 9.37 -15.51
CA GLN A 90 6.00 10.32 -16.62
C GLN A 90 4.81 10.06 -17.55
N VAL A 91 4.31 8.83 -17.60
CA VAL A 91 3.22 8.42 -18.50
C VAL A 91 1.94 8.01 -17.75
N ASP A 92 1.89 8.19 -16.43
CA ASP A 92 0.69 7.90 -15.65
C ASP A 92 -0.40 8.94 -15.86
N ASP A 93 -1.28 8.63 -16.82
CA ASP A 93 -2.42 9.46 -17.21
C ASP A 93 -3.45 9.69 -16.08
N ARG A 94 -3.36 8.93 -14.99
CA ARG A 94 -4.24 9.10 -13.81
C ARG A 94 -3.79 10.26 -12.94
N LEU A 95 -2.51 10.63 -12.96
CA LEU A 95 -1.93 11.64 -12.08
C LEU A 95 -2.63 13.01 -12.21
N GLY A 96 -3.02 13.40 -13.42
CA GLY A 96 -3.76 14.65 -13.64
C GLY A 96 -5.12 14.66 -12.91
N TRP A 97 -5.80 13.52 -12.86
CA TRP A 97 -7.03 13.37 -12.09
C TRP A 97 -6.74 13.29 -10.59
N LEU A 98 -5.75 12.50 -10.16
CA LEU A 98 -5.35 12.37 -8.75
C LEU A 98 -4.97 13.73 -8.13
N ALA A 99 -4.28 14.59 -8.88
CA ALA A 99 -3.86 15.92 -8.44
C ALA A 99 -5.01 16.90 -8.16
N THR A 100 -6.22 16.60 -8.62
CA THR A 100 -7.43 17.38 -8.29
C THR A 100 -8.13 16.89 -7.01
N GLY A 101 -7.51 15.94 -6.30
CA GLY A 101 -7.94 15.41 -5.01
C GLY A 101 -7.82 16.42 -3.88
N ASN A 102 -8.79 16.40 -2.97
CA ASN A 102 -8.58 17.01 -1.66
C ASN A 102 -7.69 16.11 -0.80
N VAL A 103 -6.94 16.71 0.13
CA VAL A 103 -6.18 15.94 1.13
C VAL A 103 -7.12 15.05 1.93
N GLY A 104 -6.77 13.76 2.03
CA GLY A 104 -7.58 12.74 2.72
C GLY A 104 -8.73 12.16 1.89
N GLU A 105 -8.90 12.59 0.64
CA GLU A 105 -9.90 12.02 -0.26
C GLU A 105 -9.46 10.65 -0.79
N TRP A 106 -10.32 9.65 -0.67
CA TRP A 106 -10.11 8.35 -1.31
C TRP A 106 -10.75 8.34 -2.70
N ARG A 107 -10.02 7.80 -3.69
CA ARG A 107 -10.45 7.73 -5.09
C ARG A 107 -10.21 6.34 -5.65
N ALA A 108 -11.16 5.86 -6.44
CA ALA A 108 -11.12 4.57 -7.11
C ALA A 108 -11.09 4.76 -8.63
N ASP A 109 -9.95 4.48 -9.24
CA ASP A 109 -9.70 4.72 -10.66
C ASP A 109 -10.63 3.89 -11.58
N HIS A 110 -10.95 2.65 -11.20
CA HIS A 110 -11.88 1.77 -11.89
C HIS A 110 -13.33 2.27 -11.92
N GLN A 111 -13.68 3.22 -11.05
CA GLN A 111 -15.00 3.88 -11.09
C GLN A 111 -14.99 5.13 -11.99
N ARG A 112 -13.80 5.67 -12.27
CA ARG A 112 -13.61 6.92 -13.01
C ARG A 112 -13.32 6.69 -14.49
N PHE A 113 -12.50 5.69 -14.80
CA PHE A 113 -11.98 5.43 -16.14
C PHE A 113 -12.69 4.23 -16.76
N ASP A 114 -13.12 4.40 -18.01
CA ASP A 114 -13.79 3.34 -18.77
C ASP A 114 -12.77 2.44 -19.50
N GLU A 115 -13.27 1.36 -20.11
CA GLU A 115 -12.44 0.44 -20.89
C GLU A 115 -11.69 1.12 -22.04
N ARG A 116 -12.22 2.21 -22.60
CA ARG A 116 -11.59 2.94 -23.70
C ARG A 116 -10.35 3.66 -23.24
N PHE A 117 -10.39 4.24 -22.03
CA PHE A 117 -9.23 4.82 -21.37
C PHE A 117 -8.21 3.74 -21.05
N VAL A 118 -8.64 2.68 -20.35
CA VAL A 118 -7.77 1.59 -19.91
C VAL A 118 -7.01 0.99 -21.08
N ARG A 119 -7.66 0.69 -22.21
CA ARG A 119 -7.04 0.08 -23.40
C ARG A 119 -5.89 0.89 -24.02
N LYS A 120 -5.83 2.20 -23.77
CA LYS A 120 -4.81 3.08 -24.34
C LYS A 120 -3.71 3.46 -23.36
N SER A 121 -3.86 3.11 -22.09
CA SER A 121 -2.97 3.56 -21.03
C SER A 121 -1.87 2.53 -20.77
N GLU A 122 -0.63 2.98 -20.86
CA GLU A 122 0.56 2.15 -20.60
C GLU A 122 0.59 1.65 -19.14
N ILE A 123 0.07 2.46 -18.20
CA ILE A 123 -0.05 2.05 -16.80
C ILE A 123 -0.84 0.77 -16.62
N TYR A 124 -1.98 0.63 -17.31
CA TYR A 124 -2.81 -0.56 -17.13
C TYR A 124 -2.30 -1.75 -17.95
N ASN A 125 -1.92 -1.52 -19.21
CA ASN A 125 -1.61 -2.63 -20.13
C ASN A 125 -0.19 -3.15 -20.00
N ASP A 126 0.75 -2.30 -19.59
CA ASP A 126 2.17 -2.66 -19.55
C ASP A 126 2.66 -2.79 -18.10
N PHE A 127 2.44 -1.76 -17.27
CA PHE A 127 2.95 -1.75 -15.90
C PHE A 127 2.13 -2.63 -14.94
N LEU A 128 0.87 -2.29 -14.67
CA LEU A 128 0.04 -2.99 -13.69
C LEU A 128 -0.15 -4.45 -14.09
N PHE A 129 -0.40 -4.72 -15.38
CA PHE A 129 -0.56 -6.09 -15.87
C PHE A 129 0.66 -6.96 -15.60
N LYS A 130 1.89 -6.45 -15.82
CA LYS A 130 3.15 -7.15 -15.56
C LYS A 130 3.29 -7.58 -14.09
N TYR A 131 2.79 -6.79 -13.16
CA TYR A 131 2.82 -7.09 -11.73
C TYR A 131 1.53 -7.73 -11.20
N GLY A 132 0.63 -8.17 -12.10
CA GLY A 132 -0.64 -8.83 -11.72
C GLY A 132 -1.73 -7.87 -11.24
N GLY A 133 -1.46 -6.57 -11.21
CA GLY A 133 -2.44 -5.53 -10.91
C GLY A 133 -3.49 -5.39 -12.01
N ARG A 134 -4.65 -4.87 -11.62
CA ARG A 134 -5.77 -4.57 -12.54
C ARG A 134 -6.33 -3.18 -12.30
N HIS A 135 -6.35 -2.76 -11.04
CA HIS A 135 -6.73 -1.46 -10.51
C HIS A 135 -5.88 -1.18 -9.26
#